data_AF-A0A1M3HX47-F1
#
_entry.id   AF-A0A1M3HX47-F1
#
_cell.length_a   1.000
_cell.length_b   1.000
_cell.length_c   1.000
_cell.angle_alpha   90.00
_cell.angle_beta   90.00
_cell.angle_gamma   90.00
#
_symmetry.space_group_name_H-M   'P 1'
#
loop_
_entity.id
_entity.type
_entity.pdbx_description
1 polymer ?
#
loop_
_entity_poly.entity_id
_entity_poly.type
_entity_poly.pdbx_seq_one_letter_code
_entity_poly.pdbx_strand_id
1 'polypeptide(L)' 'MDMVLSILVLAAIGLLIGAFVLWRKGGQTKQIVLMVVLAVVMAVNVMIWTVPDESGEAPARKAAALAE' A
#
# COMPACT_ATOMS: atom_id res chain seq x y z
N MET A 1 3.25 -2.15 -14.96
CA MET A 1 2.44 -1.65 -13.81
C MET A 1 2.55 -2.57 -12.59
N ASP A 2 2.56 -3.90 -12.78
CA ASP A 2 2.49 -4.88 -11.68
C ASP A 2 3.66 -4.85 -10.69
N MET A 3 4.87 -4.53 -11.17
CA MET A 3 6.05 -4.37 -10.30
C MET A 3 5.85 -3.25 -9.28
N VAL A 4 5.25 -2.13 -9.68
CA VAL A 4 5.00 -0.99 -8.80
C VAL A 4 4.00 -1.36 -7.71
N LEU A 5 2.87 -1.99 -8.08
CA LEU A 5 1.86 -2.46 -7.13
C LEU A 5 2.45 -3.50 -6.16
N SER A 6 3.28 -4.42 -6.65
CA SER A 6 3.94 -5.44 -5.81
C SER A 6 4.90 -4.82 -4.80
N ILE A 7 5.70 -3.83 -5.21
CA ILE A 7 6.61 -3.09 -4.30
C ILE A 7 5.80 -2.31 -3.27
N LEU A 8 4.69 -1.67 -3.65
CA LEU A 8 3.82 -0.96 -2.71
C LEU A 8 3.26 -1.88 -1.63
N VAL A 9 2.78 -3.07 -2.00
CA VAL A 9 2.30 -4.08 -1.04
C VAL A 9 3.44 -4.53 -0.11
N LEU A 10 4.62 -4.81 -0.66
CA LEU A 10 5.79 -5.20 0.15
C LEU A 10 6.19 -4.08 1.13
N ALA A 11 6.16 -2.83 0.69
CA ALA A 11 6.45 -1.67 1.52
C ALA A 11 5.39 -1.48 2.62
N ALA A 12 4.11 -1.70 2.34
CA ALA A 12 3.06 -1.66 3.35
C ALA A 12 3.28 -2.73 4.45
N ILE A 13 3.65 -3.95 4.06
CA ILE A 13 4.02 -5.02 5.01
C ILE A 13 5.26 -4.62 5.81
N GLY A 14 6.29 -4.10 5.15
CA GLY A 14 7.51 -3.60 5.79
C GLY A 14 7.23 -2.50 6.81
N LEU A 15 6.29 -1.59 6.53
CA LEU A 15 5.83 -0.54 7.43
C LEU A 15 5.20 -1.11 8.69
N LEU A 16 4.35 -2.14 8.58
CA LEU A 16 3.75 -2.82 9.73
C LEU A 16 4.81 -3.53 10.59
N ILE A 17 5.76 -4.21 9.95
CA ILE A 17 6.90 -4.83 10.66
C ILE A 17 7.73 -3.76 11.38
N GLY A 18 8.05 -2.65 10.70
CA GLY A 18 8.79 -1.54 11.28
C GLY A 18 8.07 -0.90 12.47
N ALA A 19 6.74 -0.74 12.38
CA ALA A 19 5.93 -0.23 13.48
C ALA A 19 5.96 -1.17 14.70
N PHE A 20 5.86 -2.48 14.48
CA PHE A 20 5.95 -3.49 15.54
C PHE A 20 7.33 -3.51 16.21
N VAL A 21 8.41 -3.46 15.42
CA VAL A 21 9.79 -3.40 15.92
C VAL A 21 10.01 -2.12 16.74
N LEU A 22 9.54 -0.97 16.25
CA LEU A 22 9.67 0.31 16.93
C LEU A 22 8.87 0.32 18.25
N TRP A 23 7.68 -0.28 18.25
CA TRP A 23 6.86 -0.45 19.46
C TRP A 23 7.58 -1.31 20.52
N ARG A 24 8.15 -2.44 20.11
CA ARG A 24 8.91 -3.33 21.02
C ARG A 24 10.17 -2.69 21.58
N LYS A 25 10.72 -1.67 20.91
CA LYS A 25 11.86 -0.87 21.39
C LYS A 25 11.46 0.30 22.29
N GLY A 26 10.17 0.49 22.60
CA GLY A 26 9.70 1.63 23.38
C GLY A 26 9.81 2.96 22.62
N GLY A 27 9.75 2.92 21.29
CA GLY A 27 9.84 4.09 20.44
C GLY A 27 8.65 5.04 20.57
N GLN A 28 8.75 6.19 19.89
CA GLN A 28 7.74 7.25 19.98
C GLN A 28 6.36 6.77 19.47
N THR A 29 5.35 6.81 20.34
CA THR A 29 3.99 6.33 20.02
C THR A 29 3.39 7.01 18.80
N LYS A 30 3.64 8.33 18.63
CA LYS A 30 3.17 9.08 17.45
C LYS A 30 3.72 8.50 16.14
N GLN A 31 5.00 8.12 16.11
CA GLN A 31 5.63 7.56 14.91
C GLN A 31 5.02 6.20 14.57
N ILE A 32 4.82 5.33 15.57
CA ILE A 32 4.20 4.02 15.39
C ILE A 32 2.79 4.17 14.80
N VAL A 33 1.97 5.06 15.37
CA VAL A 33 0.62 5.33 14.87
C VAL A 33 0.65 5.85 13.44
N LEU A 34 1.54 6.81 13.13
CA LEU A 34 1.66 7.34 11.76
C LEU A 34 2.10 6.27 10.75
N MET A 35 2.99 5.34 11.15
CA MET A 35 3.39 4.22 10.30
C MET A 35 2.21 3.29 9.99
N VAL A 36 1.39 2.96 11.00
CA VAL A 36 0.18 2.14 10.81
C VAL A 36 -0.83 2.85 9.92
N VAL A 37 -1.09 4.14 10.17
CA VAL A 37 -2.00 4.95 9.34
C VAL A 37 -1.52 4.97 7.88
N LEU A 38 -0.22 5.19 7.66
CA LEU A 38 0.35 5.18 6.32
C LEU A 38 0.17 3.83 5.63
N ALA A 39 0.40 2.71 6.34
CA ALA A 39 0.17 1.37 5.79
C ALA A 39 -1.29 1.15 5.39
N VAL A 40 -2.25 1.63 6.19
CA VAL A 40 -3.69 1.58 5.85
C VAL A 40 -3.98 2.41 4.59
N VAL A 41 -3.47 3.64 4.51
CA VAL A 41 -3.64 4.50 3.34
C VAL A 41 -3.09 3.83 2.08
N MET A 42 -1.91 3.21 2.17
CA MET A 42 -1.32 2.45 1.05
C MET A 42 -2.20 1.27 0.63
N ALA A 43 -2.74 0.51 1.59
CA ALA A 43 -3.63 -0.62 1.28
C ALA A 43 -4.93 -0.16 0.58
N VAL A 44 -5.55 0.91 1.07
CA VAL A 44 -6.73 1.52 0.44
C VAL A 44 -6.40 2.04 -0.96
N ASN A 45 -5.21 2.64 -1.14
CA ASN A 45 -4.78 3.11 -2.45
C ASN A 45 -4.64 1.98 -3.47
N VAL A 46 -3.99 0.87 -3.07
CA VAL A 46 -3.90 -0.34 -3.91
C VAL A 46 -5.30 -0.87 -4.22
N MET A 47 -6.18 -0.95 -3.21
CA MET A 47 -7.56 -1.41 -3.41
C MET A 47 -8.30 -0.55 -4.46
N ILE A 48 -8.22 0.77 -4.37
CA ILE A 48 -8.83 1.68 -5.37
C ILE A 48 -8.31 1.39 -6.78
N TRP A 49 -7.02 1.08 -6.91
CA TRP A 49 -6.40 0.82 -8.21
C TRP A 49 -6.67 -0.57 -8.77
N THR A 50 -6.99 -1.55 -7.91
CA THR A 50 -7.27 -2.93 -8.31
C THR A 50 -8.75 -3.25 -8.42
N VAL A 51 -9.63 -2.46 -7.81
CA VAL A 51 -11.08 -2.67 -7.90
C VAL A 51 -11.55 -2.32 -9.32
N PRO A 52 -12.22 -3.26 -10.02
CA PRO A 52 -12.80 -2.99 -11.34
C PRO A 52 -14.00 -2.05 -11.22
N ASP A 53 -14.14 -1.16 -12.20
CA ASP A 53 -15.33 -0.33 -12.36
C ASP A 53 -16.47 -1.11 -13.03
N GLU A 54 -17.60 -0.45 -13.32
CA GLU A 54 -18.78 -1.08 -13.95
C GLU A 54 -18.47 -1.71 -15.33
N SER A 55 -17.36 -1.33 -15.98
CA SER A 55 -16.91 -1.92 -17.24
C SER A 55 -16.06 -3.18 -17.06
N GLY A 56 -15.78 -3.59 -15.81
CA GLY A 56 -14.96 -4.75 -15.48
C GLY A 56 -13.45 -4.48 -15.56
N GLU A 57 -13.04 -3.24 -15.85
CA GLU A 57 -11.66 -2.86 -16.09
C GLU A 57 -11.12 -2.01 -14.94
N ALA A 58 -10.13 -2.53 -14.23
CA ALA A 58 -9.47 -1.81 -13.15
C ALA A 58 -8.56 -0.69 -13.70
N PRO A 59 -8.42 0.46 -12.99
CA PRO A 59 -7.53 1.55 -13.40
C PRO A 59 -6.10 1.09 -13.67
N ALA A 60 -5.57 0.15 -12.87
CA ALA A 60 -4.25 -0.43 -13.07
C ALA A 60 -4.08 -1.10 -14.44
N ARG A 61 -5.14 -1.73 -14.94
CA ARG A 61 -5.15 -2.43 -16.23
C ARG A 61 -5.19 -1.46 -17.40
N LYS A 62 -6.01 -0.41 -17.30
CA LYS A 62 -6.06 0.70 -18.27
C LYS A 62 -4.71 1.40 -18.39
N ALA A 63 -4.06 1.66 -17.25
CA ALA A 63 -2.73 2.29 -17.22
C ALA A 63 -1.64 1.39 -17.82
N ALA A 64 -1.72 0.07 -17.64
CA ALA A 64 -0.78 -0.87 -18.26
C ALA A 64 -0.93 -0.90 -19.79
N ALA A 65 -2.16 -0.91 -20.30
CA ALA A 65 -2.45 -0.96 -21.75
C ALA A 65 -1.99 0.30 -22.51
N LEU A 66 -1.91 1.46 -21.85
CA LEU A 66 -1.38 2.71 -22.44
C LEU A 66 0.14 2.79 -22.46
N ALA A 67 0.81 1.90 -21.71
CA ALA A 67 2.28 1.89 -21.58
C ALA A 67 2.97 0.91 -22.54
N GLU A 68 2.18 0.09 -23.26
CA GLU A 68 2.59 -0.67 -24.46
C GLU A 68 2.38 0.17 -25.72
#